data_AF-A0A3D1RBK6-F1
#
_entry.id   AF-A0A3D1RBK6-F1
#
_cell.length_a   1.000
_cell.length_b   1.000
_cell.length_c   1.000
_cell.angle_alpha   90.00
_cell.angle_beta   90.00
_cell.angle_gamma   90.00
#
_symmetry.space_group_name_H-M   'P 1'
#
loop_
_entity.id
_entity.type
_entity.pdbx_description
1 polymer ?
#
loop_
_entity_poly.entity_id
_entity_poly.type
_entity_poly.pdbx_seq_one_letter_code
_entity_poly.pdbx_strand_id
1 'polypeptide(L)'
;MPETAQQQEAESSQVPQEAVEAIAHEIERIERASVLDLYARVGKTILERGHEGSFELWNGRNAGDASMRVSEALAQRSADWSEWKLYRAVRTYEQQVSLGGFERWPSLKASHFHAVQGLAYSKQRELLDTAQAQRLSVRDLQKVANEARGVPTAPPAAPSPSKEASRVLRRFDKLLEERDELVVDLSEAGVPEEWVARFGGLLETLRAEVETLSTGVQEAK
;
A
#
# COMPACT_ATOMS: atom_id res chain seq x y z
N MET A 1 -24.63 45.92 -38.20
CA MET A 1 -23.47 45.99 -39.12
C MET A 1 -22.46 46.92 -38.48
N PRO A 2 -21.23 46.52 -38.12
CA PRO A 2 -20.56 45.20 -38.08
C PRO A 2 -20.60 44.64 -36.62
N GLU A 3 -20.56 43.36 -36.26
CA GLU A 3 -19.86 42.16 -36.72
C GLU A 3 -18.34 42.21 -36.53
N THR A 4 -17.80 41.09 -36.03
CA THR A 4 -16.39 40.68 -35.97
C THR A 4 -15.55 41.08 -34.74
N ALA A 5 -14.86 40.05 -34.23
CA ALA A 5 -13.73 40.05 -33.30
C ALA A 5 -14.01 39.86 -31.80
N GLN A 6 -14.90 38.93 -31.45
CA GLN A 6 -14.76 38.14 -30.20
C GLN A 6 -14.54 36.67 -30.57
N GLN A 7 -13.44 36.43 -31.28
CA GLN A 7 -12.84 35.11 -31.47
C GLN A 7 -11.34 35.29 -31.26
N GLN A 8 -10.95 35.67 -30.04
CA GLN A 8 -9.62 35.34 -29.57
C GLN A 8 -9.76 34.01 -28.85
N GLU A 9 -9.48 32.99 -29.65
CA GLU A 9 -8.94 31.68 -29.29
C GLU A 9 -8.55 31.62 -27.81
N ALA A 10 -9.39 30.94 -27.03
CA ALA A 10 -8.91 30.20 -25.88
C ALA A 10 -8.00 29.09 -26.45
N GLU A 11 -6.76 29.46 -26.81
CA GLU A 11 -5.66 28.52 -26.99
C GLU A 11 -5.56 27.76 -25.68
N SER A 12 -6.12 26.55 -25.70
CA SER A 12 -5.95 25.59 -24.64
C SER A 12 -4.46 25.35 -24.53
N SER A 13 -3.84 25.91 -23.48
CA SER A 13 -2.48 25.56 -23.06
C SER A 13 -2.50 24.09 -22.66
N GLN A 14 -2.43 23.20 -23.64
CA GLN A 14 -2.33 21.77 -23.43
C GLN A 14 -0.94 21.52 -22.82
N VAL A 15 -0.94 21.16 -21.53
CA VAL A 15 0.27 20.74 -20.83
C VAL A 15 0.84 19.54 -21.60
N PRO A 16 2.12 19.57 -22.02
CA PRO A 16 2.72 18.45 -22.73
C PRO A 16 2.60 17.15 -21.92
N GLN A 17 2.25 16.04 -22.58
CA GLN A 17 2.07 14.74 -21.94
C GLN A 17 3.31 14.30 -21.13
N GLU A 18 4.51 14.59 -21.63
CA GLU A 18 5.78 14.31 -20.92
C GLU A 18 5.89 15.07 -19.58
N ALA A 19 5.37 16.30 -19.51
CA ALA A 19 5.35 17.08 -18.28
C ALA A 19 4.35 16.51 -17.26
N VAL A 20 3.20 16.01 -17.73
CA VAL A 20 2.22 15.32 -16.88
C VAL A 20 2.82 14.05 -16.28
N GLU A 21 3.50 13.24 -17.10
CA GLU A 21 4.18 12.00 -16.64
C GLU A 21 5.29 12.30 -15.63
N ALA A 22 6.08 13.34 -15.84
CA ALA A 22 7.11 13.77 -14.90
C ALA A 22 6.52 14.22 -13.55
N ILE A 23 5.44 14.99 -13.56
CA ILE A 23 4.73 15.43 -12.34
C ILE A 23 4.15 14.21 -11.60
N ALA A 24 3.53 13.28 -12.32
CA ALA A 24 2.99 12.05 -11.72
C ALA A 24 4.09 11.23 -11.03
N HIS A 25 5.24 11.05 -11.68
CA HIS A 25 6.38 10.36 -11.09
C HIS A 25 6.94 11.07 -9.85
N GLU A 26 6.95 12.40 -9.84
CA GLU A 26 7.39 13.19 -8.69
C GLU A 26 6.41 13.08 -7.50
N ILE A 27 5.10 13.15 -7.75
CA ILE A 27 4.06 12.93 -6.73
C ILE A 27 4.20 11.52 -6.15
N GLU A 28 4.29 10.49 -7.01
CA GLU A 28 4.49 9.12 -6.55
C GLU A 28 5.77 8.98 -5.72
N ARG A 29 6.84 9.70 -6.08
CA ARG A 29 8.10 9.70 -5.31
C ARG A 29 7.90 10.32 -3.93
N ILE A 30 7.19 11.45 -3.85
CA ILE A 30 6.86 12.15 -2.60
C ILE A 30 5.99 11.28 -1.69
N GLU A 31 4.92 10.68 -2.22
CA GLU A 31 4.03 9.81 -1.43
C GLU A 31 4.75 8.56 -0.93
N ARG A 32 5.63 7.97 -1.75
CA ARG A 32 6.43 6.81 -1.33
C ARG A 32 7.41 7.17 -0.21
N ALA A 33 8.10 8.30 -0.35
CA ALA A 33 8.96 8.83 0.70
C ALA A 33 8.15 9.11 1.98
N SER A 34 6.94 9.68 1.85
CA SER A 34 6.10 10.02 2.99
C SER A 34 5.67 8.82 3.83
N VAL A 35 5.36 7.67 3.20
CA VAL A 35 5.00 6.44 3.92
C VAL A 35 6.22 5.84 4.64
N LEU A 36 7.37 5.73 3.96
CA LEU A 36 8.59 5.21 4.58
C LEU A 36 9.05 6.09 5.75
N ASP A 37 9.04 7.42 5.55
CA ASP A 37 9.39 8.40 6.57
C ASP A 37 8.39 8.42 7.72
N LEU A 38 7.10 8.18 7.45
CA LEU A 38 6.10 8.02 8.50
C LEU A 38 6.41 6.80 9.36
N TYR A 39 6.63 5.63 8.75
CA TYR A 39 7.02 4.42 9.48
C TYR A 39 8.31 4.62 10.27
N ALA A 40 9.34 5.24 9.68
CA ALA A 40 10.59 5.50 10.37
C ALA A 40 10.42 6.49 11.54
N ARG A 41 9.64 7.57 11.38
CA ARG A 41 9.34 8.53 12.46
C ARG A 41 8.54 7.91 13.60
N VAL A 42 7.54 7.09 13.28
CA VAL A 42 6.77 6.33 14.28
C VAL A 42 7.70 5.36 15.01
N GLY A 43 8.53 4.62 14.27
CA GLY A 43 9.51 3.68 14.83
C GLY A 43 10.51 4.36 15.77
N LYS A 44 11.07 5.50 15.34
CA LYS A 44 11.93 6.35 16.16
C LYS A 44 11.24 6.78 17.44
N THR A 45 10.00 7.25 17.35
CA THR A 45 9.23 7.71 18.51
C THR A 45 8.99 6.60 19.52
N ILE A 46 8.65 5.39 19.05
CA ILE A 46 8.47 4.20 19.91
C ILE A 46 9.80 3.86 20.59
N LEU A 47 10.90 3.83 19.83
CA LEU A 47 12.21 3.47 20.34
C LEU A 47 12.71 4.47 21.39
N GLU A 48 12.64 5.78 21.10
CA GLU A 48 13.10 6.84 21.99
C GLU A 48 12.29 6.89 23.30
N ARG A 49 10.96 6.72 23.22
CA ARG A 49 10.09 6.85 24.39
C ARG A 49 9.89 5.55 25.18
N GLY A 50 9.95 4.41 24.50
CA GLY A 50 9.70 3.10 25.11
C GLY A 50 10.96 2.31 25.46
N HIS A 51 12.08 2.60 24.80
CA HIS A 51 13.29 1.78 24.85
C HIS A 51 14.58 2.61 24.90
N GLU A 52 14.50 3.85 25.40
CA GLU A 52 15.67 4.75 25.58
C GLU A 52 16.51 4.95 24.30
N GLY A 53 15.88 4.81 23.12
CA GLY A 53 16.56 4.90 21.83
C GLY A 53 17.43 3.69 21.48
N SER A 54 17.41 2.61 22.26
CA SER A 54 18.27 1.43 22.07
C SER A 54 17.57 0.30 21.30
N PHE A 55 18.11 -0.05 20.14
CA PHE A 55 17.69 -1.25 19.39
C PHE A 55 17.99 -2.55 20.15
N GLU A 56 18.98 -2.56 21.04
CA GLU A 56 19.30 -3.73 21.86
C GLU A 56 18.18 -4.00 22.87
N LEU A 57 17.70 -2.95 23.55
CA LEU A 57 16.55 -3.04 24.46
C LEU A 57 15.28 -3.43 23.72
N TRP A 58 15.08 -2.89 22.52
CA TRP A 58 13.97 -3.30 21.65
C TRP A 58 14.04 -4.79 21.28
N ASN A 59 15.20 -5.28 20.83
CA ASN A 59 15.40 -6.66 20.40
C ASN A 59 15.39 -7.69 21.55
N GLY A 60 15.32 -7.23 22.80
CA GLY A 60 15.16 -8.08 23.98
C GLY A 60 13.81 -8.82 24.03
N ARG A 61 13.58 -9.57 25.11
CA ARG A 61 12.42 -10.48 25.25
C ARG A 61 11.02 -9.82 25.20
N ASN A 62 10.91 -8.48 25.19
CA ASN A 62 9.66 -7.74 25.37
C ASN A 62 9.31 -6.75 24.23
N ALA A 63 9.89 -6.91 23.03
CA ALA A 63 9.61 -6.04 21.88
C ALA A 63 8.11 -5.98 21.50
N GLY A 64 7.44 -7.13 21.60
CA GLY A 64 6.01 -7.28 21.29
C GLY A 64 5.13 -6.52 22.28
N ASP A 65 5.42 -6.62 23.57
CA ASP A 65 4.61 -6.01 24.65
C ASP A 65 4.47 -4.49 24.48
N ALA A 66 5.55 -3.80 24.09
CA ALA A 66 5.52 -2.37 23.86
C ALA A 66 4.64 -2.01 22.64
N SER A 67 4.79 -2.74 21.53
CA SER A 67 3.97 -2.55 20.32
C SER A 67 2.49 -2.80 20.59
N MET A 68 2.19 -3.84 21.36
CA MET A 68 0.83 -4.22 21.73
C MET A 68 0.17 -3.12 22.57
N ARG A 69 0.83 -2.67 23.64
CA ARG A 69 0.31 -1.59 24.50
C ARG A 69 0.10 -0.27 23.75
N VAL A 70 0.99 0.06 22.82
CA VAL A 70 0.82 1.25 21.96
C VAL A 70 -0.36 1.06 21.00
N SER A 71 -0.53 -0.12 20.41
CA SER A 71 -1.66 -0.42 19.52
C SER A 71 -2.99 -0.30 20.26
N GLU A 72 -3.11 -0.87 21.46
CA GLU A 72 -4.30 -0.76 22.32
C GLU A 72 -4.64 0.69 22.65
N ALA A 73 -3.64 1.51 23.02
CA ALA A 73 -3.84 2.93 23.30
C ALA A 73 -4.26 3.73 22.06
N LEU A 74 -3.77 3.37 20.87
CA LEU A 74 -4.15 4.01 19.60
C LEU A 74 -5.55 3.60 19.15
N ALA A 75 -5.96 2.35 19.40
CA ALA A 75 -7.30 1.87 19.11
C ALA A 75 -8.38 2.65 19.89
N GLN A 76 -8.10 3.02 21.15
CA GLN A 76 -8.98 3.90 21.95
C GLN A 76 -9.15 5.31 21.37
N ARG A 77 -8.29 5.70 20.41
CA ARG A 77 -8.28 7.01 19.75
C ARG A 77 -8.64 6.91 18.26
N SER A 78 -9.24 5.80 17.83
CA SER A 78 -9.64 5.53 16.44
C SER A 78 -8.49 5.59 15.42
N ALA A 79 -7.24 5.34 15.85
CA ALA A 79 -6.10 5.28 14.94
C ALA A 79 -5.82 3.84 14.50
N ASP A 80 -5.72 3.61 13.18
CA ASP A 80 -5.49 2.28 12.58
C ASP A 80 -3.98 1.90 12.57
N TRP A 81 -3.43 1.66 13.75
CA TRP A 81 -2.08 1.13 13.94
C TRP A 81 -2.11 -0.18 14.73
N SER A 82 -2.09 -1.30 14.02
CA SER A 82 -1.93 -2.62 14.64
C SER A 82 -0.54 -2.80 15.22
N GLU A 83 -0.42 -3.72 16.19
CA GLU A 83 0.87 -4.16 16.76
C GLU A 83 1.89 -4.48 15.67
N TRP A 84 1.47 -5.19 14.62
CA TRP A 84 2.33 -5.54 13.49
C TRP A 84 2.83 -4.32 12.70
N LYS A 85 1.97 -3.32 12.46
CA LYS A 85 2.37 -2.05 11.80
C LYS A 85 3.40 -1.31 12.65
N LEU A 86 3.21 -1.26 13.96
CA LEU A 86 4.12 -0.62 14.91
C LEU A 86 5.48 -1.35 15.00
N TYR A 87 5.47 -2.68 15.04
CA TYR A 87 6.69 -3.48 14.96
C TYR A 87 7.47 -3.18 13.67
N ARG A 88 6.78 -3.15 12.52
CA ARG A 88 7.38 -2.78 11.23
C ARG A 88 7.91 -1.36 11.21
N ALA A 89 7.26 -0.42 11.90
CA ALA A 89 7.73 0.96 12.02
C ALA A 89 9.10 1.02 12.70
N VAL A 90 9.28 0.33 13.83
CA VAL A 90 10.59 0.27 14.53
C VAL A 90 11.65 -0.39 13.66
N ARG A 91 11.32 -1.50 12.99
CA ARG A 91 12.25 -2.15 12.04
C ARG A 91 12.60 -1.27 10.84
N THR A 92 11.67 -0.44 10.38
CA THR A 92 11.91 0.52 9.29
C THR A 92 12.90 1.59 9.75
N TYR A 93 12.74 2.12 10.97
CA TYR A 93 13.70 3.07 11.55
C TYR A 93 15.09 2.44 11.71
N GLU A 94 15.17 1.21 12.21
CA GLU A 94 16.41 0.45 12.35
C GLU A 94 17.13 0.27 11.00
N GLN A 95 16.38 -0.07 9.95
CA GLN A 95 16.89 -0.14 8.58
C GLN A 95 17.37 1.21 8.07
N GLN A 96 16.63 2.30 8.32
CA GLN A 96 17.02 3.66 7.90
C GLN A 96 18.40 4.02 8.47
N VAL A 97 18.60 3.81 9.77
CA VAL A 97 19.87 4.08 10.45
C VAL A 97 20.98 3.19 9.90
N SER A 98 20.72 1.89 9.77
CA SER A 98 21.74 0.90 9.37
C SER A 98 22.14 1.00 7.89
N LEU A 99 21.23 1.44 7.02
CA LEU A 99 21.45 1.56 5.58
C LEU A 99 21.94 2.96 5.17
N GLY A 100 21.86 3.93 6.06
CA GLY A 100 22.26 5.32 5.80
C GLY A 100 21.20 6.11 5.03
N GLY A 101 19.92 5.86 5.30
CA GLY A 101 18.78 6.47 4.61
C GLY A 101 18.17 5.57 3.52
N PHE A 102 17.13 6.09 2.86
CA PHE A 102 16.36 5.40 1.81
C PHE A 102 16.53 6.04 0.43
N GLU A 103 17.15 7.22 0.36
CA GLU A 103 17.32 8.07 -0.82
C GLU A 103 18.09 7.35 -1.94
N ARG A 104 18.90 6.34 -1.58
CA ARG A 104 19.62 5.45 -2.51
C ARG A 104 18.68 4.65 -3.43
N TRP A 105 17.44 4.39 -3.02
CA TRP A 105 16.51 3.52 -3.73
C TRP A 105 15.19 4.23 -4.09
N PRO A 106 15.21 5.26 -4.96
CA PRO A 106 14.06 6.11 -5.22
C PRO A 106 12.88 5.41 -5.91
N SER A 107 13.08 4.22 -6.49
CA SER A 107 11.98 3.46 -7.09
C SER A 107 11.29 2.52 -6.09
N LEU A 108 11.91 2.23 -4.94
CA LEU A 108 11.43 1.23 -4.00
C LEU A 108 10.40 1.78 -3.01
N LYS A 109 9.32 1.03 -2.82
CA LYS A 109 8.24 1.29 -1.83
C LYS A 109 8.55 0.66 -0.48
N ALA A 110 7.89 1.10 0.60
CA ALA A 110 7.99 0.53 1.96
C ALA A 110 7.92 -1.01 1.99
N SER A 111 7.04 -1.60 1.19
CA SER A 111 6.90 -3.06 1.09
C SER A 111 8.17 -3.79 0.63
N HIS A 112 9.03 -3.16 -0.18
CA HIS A 112 10.32 -3.75 -0.58
C HIS A 112 11.28 -3.81 0.61
N PHE A 113 11.34 -2.74 1.41
CA PHE A 113 12.15 -2.68 2.62
C PHE A 113 11.67 -3.70 3.65
N HIS A 114 10.35 -3.80 3.84
CA HIS A 114 9.74 -4.81 4.71
C HIS A 114 10.04 -6.24 4.22
N ALA A 115 10.11 -6.47 2.91
CA ALA A 115 10.36 -7.80 2.36
C ALA A 115 11.75 -8.34 2.71
N VAL A 116 12.74 -7.49 2.95
CA VAL A 116 14.11 -7.87 3.31
C VAL A 116 14.40 -7.82 4.82
N GLN A 117 13.45 -7.38 5.65
CA GLN A 117 13.62 -7.30 7.11
C GLN A 117 13.99 -8.67 7.72
N GLY A 118 14.87 -8.67 8.72
CA GLY A 118 15.35 -9.89 9.38
C GLY A 118 16.52 -10.61 8.70
N LEU A 119 17.00 -10.12 7.54
CA LEU A 119 18.29 -10.51 6.98
C LEU A 119 19.43 -9.66 7.58
N ALA A 120 20.68 -10.11 7.45
CA ALA A 120 21.83 -9.27 7.78
C ALA A 120 21.84 -8.00 6.90
N TYR A 121 22.23 -6.84 7.44
CA TYR A 121 22.16 -5.55 6.72
C TYR A 121 22.94 -5.52 5.41
N SER A 122 24.08 -6.22 5.34
CA SER A 122 24.84 -6.39 4.08
C SER A 122 23.99 -7.06 3.00
N LYS A 123 23.27 -8.13 3.38
CA LYS A 123 22.38 -8.86 2.47
C LYS A 123 21.14 -8.05 2.12
N GLN A 124 20.56 -7.31 3.08
CA GLN A 124 19.46 -6.38 2.79
C GLN A 124 19.87 -5.36 1.73
N ARG A 125 21.03 -4.72 1.89
CA ARG A 125 21.57 -3.74 0.93
C ARG A 125 21.76 -4.37 -0.45
N GLU A 126 22.38 -5.54 -0.53
CA GLU A 126 22.59 -6.27 -1.78
C GLU A 126 21.26 -6.55 -2.52
N LEU A 127 20.24 -7.03 -1.79
CA LEU A 127 18.94 -7.34 -2.37
C LEU A 127 18.16 -6.08 -2.79
N LEU A 128 18.26 -4.99 -2.03
CA LEU A 128 17.63 -3.71 -2.39
C LEU A 128 18.31 -3.06 -3.61
N ASP A 129 19.64 -3.08 -3.67
CA ASP A 129 20.40 -2.65 -4.85
C ASP A 129 19.99 -3.45 -6.10
N THR A 130 19.85 -4.78 -5.95
CA THR A 130 19.36 -5.66 -7.02
C THR A 130 17.92 -5.33 -7.42
N ALA A 131 17.02 -5.13 -6.45
CA ALA A 131 15.63 -4.79 -6.71
C ALA A 131 15.48 -3.46 -7.44
N GLN A 132 16.25 -2.44 -7.07
CA GLN A 132 16.29 -1.15 -7.74
C GLN A 132 16.80 -1.28 -9.18
N ALA A 133 17.91 -2.00 -9.38
CA ALA A 133 18.54 -2.16 -10.69
C ALA A 133 17.66 -2.95 -11.68
N GLN A 134 17.02 -4.02 -11.20
CA GLN A 134 16.22 -4.93 -12.03
C GLN A 134 14.72 -4.64 -11.98
N ARG A 135 14.29 -3.59 -11.26
CA ARG A 135 12.87 -3.26 -11.00
C ARG A 135 12.08 -4.47 -10.50
N LEU A 136 12.65 -5.23 -9.57
CA LEU A 136 11.99 -6.42 -9.02
C LEU A 136 10.68 -6.04 -8.35
N SER A 137 9.65 -6.85 -8.57
CA SER A 137 8.41 -6.72 -7.80
C SER A 137 8.67 -7.09 -6.34
N VAL A 138 7.83 -6.58 -5.42
CA VAL A 138 7.85 -6.97 -4.00
C VAL A 138 7.77 -8.50 -3.85
N ARG A 139 6.99 -9.18 -4.70
CA ARG A 139 6.83 -10.64 -4.67
C ARG A 139 8.14 -11.36 -4.99
N ASP A 140 8.84 -10.93 -6.03
CA ASP A 140 10.10 -11.54 -6.46
C ASP A 140 11.19 -11.29 -5.42
N LEU A 141 11.27 -10.06 -4.89
CA LEU A 141 12.17 -9.72 -3.79
C LEU A 141 11.89 -10.55 -2.54
N GLN A 142 10.62 -10.74 -2.17
CA GLN A 142 10.24 -11.56 -1.02
C GLN A 142 10.65 -13.02 -1.21
N LYS A 143 10.54 -13.55 -2.44
CA LYS A 143 10.98 -14.92 -2.76
C LYS A 143 12.48 -15.07 -2.50
N VAL A 144 13.30 -14.19 -3.09
CA VAL A 144 14.76 -14.22 -2.91
C VAL A 144 15.14 -13.99 -1.44
N ALA A 145 14.44 -13.10 -0.74
CA ALA A 145 14.67 -12.85 0.68
C ALA A 145 14.32 -14.07 1.55
N ASN A 146 13.26 -14.80 1.24
CA ASN A 146 12.89 -16.04 1.95
C ASN A 146 13.91 -17.15 1.73
N GLU A 147 14.38 -17.32 0.50
CA GLU A 147 15.48 -18.25 0.17
C GLU A 147 16.75 -17.90 0.97
N ALA A 148 17.10 -16.62 1.06
CA ALA A 148 18.23 -16.14 1.86
C ALA A 148 18.05 -16.35 3.38
N ARG A 149 16.83 -16.41 3.89
CA ARG A 149 16.53 -16.77 5.29
C ARG A 149 16.63 -18.28 5.56
N GLY A 150 16.84 -19.10 4.53
CA GLY A 150 16.74 -20.55 4.64
C GLY A 150 15.31 -21.03 4.95
N VAL A 151 14.31 -20.18 4.75
CA VAL A 151 12.91 -20.61 4.81
C VAL A 151 12.70 -21.45 3.56
N PRO A 152 12.38 -22.76 3.69
CA PRO A 152 12.08 -23.56 2.54
C PRO A 152 11.00 -22.85 1.74
N THR A 153 11.31 -22.50 0.49
CA THR A 153 10.29 -22.03 -0.42
C THR A 153 9.48 -23.26 -0.74
N ALA A 154 8.55 -23.61 0.14
CA ALA A 154 7.53 -24.59 -0.17
C ALA A 154 6.98 -24.18 -1.53
N PRO A 155 6.83 -25.13 -2.49
CA PRO A 155 6.08 -24.84 -3.69
C PRO A 155 4.82 -24.13 -3.23
N PRO A 156 4.45 -22.97 -3.81
CA PRO A 156 3.26 -22.27 -3.39
C PRO A 156 2.15 -23.32 -3.40
N ALA A 157 1.69 -23.71 -2.21
CA ALA A 157 0.58 -24.65 -2.12
C ALA A 157 -0.48 -24.02 -2.99
N ALA A 158 -0.92 -24.75 -4.03
CA ALA A 158 -1.90 -24.24 -4.96
C ALA A 158 -2.97 -23.60 -4.08
N PRO A 159 -3.17 -22.28 -4.20
CA PRO A 159 -4.04 -21.58 -3.26
C PRO A 159 -5.36 -22.33 -3.30
N SER A 160 -5.86 -22.73 -2.13
CA SER A 160 -7.10 -23.49 -2.10
C SER A 160 -8.14 -22.70 -2.90
N PRO A 161 -9.00 -23.36 -3.69
CA PRO A 161 -10.04 -22.66 -4.45
C PRO A 161 -10.82 -21.66 -3.59
N SER A 162 -11.01 -21.97 -2.31
CA SER A 162 -11.60 -21.09 -1.31
C SER A 162 -10.81 -19.80 -1.03
N LYS A 163 -9.46 -19.84 -1.01
CA LYS A 163 -8.60 -18.65 -0.84
C LYS A 163 -8.57 -17.78 -2.09
N GLU A 164 -8.58 -18.37 -3.28
CA GLU A 164 -8.70 -17.62 -4.52
C GLU A 164 -10.07 -16.95 -4.63
N ALA A 165 -11.15 -17.70 -4.38
CA ALA A 165 -12.51 -17.16 -4.33
C ALA A 165 -12.61 -16.02 -3.31
N SER A 166 -12.11 -16.21 -2.08
CA SER A 166 -12.11 -15.14 -1.06
C SER A 166 -11.33 -13.89 -1.52
N ARG A 167 -10.23 -14.05 -2.27
CA ARG A 167 -9.45 -12.91 -2.79
C ARG A 167 -10.20 -12.17 -3.88
N VAL A 168 -10.89 -12.89 -4.76
CA VAL A 168 -11.72 -12.30 -5.82
C VAL A 168 -12.90 -11.55 -5.23
N LEU A 169 -13.61 -12.16 -4.27
CA LEU A 169 -14.76 -11.55 -3.58
C LEU A 169 -14.37 -10.25 -2.89
N ARG A 170 -13.23 -10.21 -2.16
CA ARG A 170 -12.74 -8.95 -1.56
C ARG A 170 -12.46 -7.82 -2.55
N ARG A 171 -12.14 -8.14 -3.81
CA ARG A 171 -11.98 -7.10 -4.84
C ARG A 171 -13.32 -6.54 -5.27
N PHE A 172 -14.35 -7.38 -5.34
CA PHE A 172 -15.72 -6.95 -5.60
C PHE A 172 -16.27 -6.13 -4.43
N ASP A 173 -16.06 -6.55 -3.18
CA ASP A 173 -16.47 -5.79 -2.01
C ASP A 173 -15.91 -4.36 -2.06
N LYS A 174 -14.62 -4.22 -2.35
CA LYS A 174 -13.99 -2.90 -2.47
C LYS A 174 -14.60 -2.05 -3.60
N LEU A 175 -14.85 -2.63 -4.76
CA LEU A 175 -15.51 -1.92 -5.87
C LEU A 175 -16.94 -1.48 -5.51
N LEU A 176 -17.65 -2.28 -4.69
CA LEU A 176 -19.00 -2.00 -4.24
C LEU A 176 -19.04 -0.96 -3.11
N GLU A 177 -17.99 -0.86 -2.28
CA GLU A 177 -17.81 0.21 -1.30
C GLU A 177 -17.71 1.59 -1.99
N GLU A 178 -17.10 1.65 -3.17
CA GLU A 178 -16.93 2.87 -3.98
C GLU A 178 -18.17 3.17 -4.87
N ARG A 179 -19.27 2.41 -4.75
CA ARG A 179 -20.45 2.51 -5.63
C ARG A 179 -21.07 3.90 -5.68
N ASP A 180 -21.32 4.50 -4.52
CA ASP A 180 -22.05 5.77 -4.44
C ASP A 180 -21.23 6.91 -5.06
N GLU A 181 -19.91 6.88 -4.88
CA GLU A 181 -18.97 7.80 -5.51
C GLU A 181 -18.99 7.63 -7.04
N LEU A 182 -18.93 6.39 -7.54
CA LEU A 182 -18.99 6.12 -8.99
C LEU A 182 -20.29 6.58 -9.65
N VAL A 183 -21.43 6.44 -8.96
CA VAL A 183 -22.74 6.90 -9.45
C VAL A 183 -22.80 8.43 -9.52
N VAL A 184 -22.23 9.12 -8.53
CA VAL A 184 -22.09 10.58 -8.52
C VAL A 184 -21.17 11.03 -9.65
N ASP A 185 -19.98 10.44 -9.78
CA ASP A 185 -19.01 10.79 -10.82
C ASP A 185 -19.57 10.65 -12.24
N LEU A 186 -20.34 9.58 -12.52
CA LEU A 186 -20.99 9.40 -13.81
C LEU A 186 -22.07 10.45 -14.07
N SER A 187 -22.80 10.85 -13.04
CA SER A 187 -23.81 11.90 -13.14
C SER A 187 -23.16 13.25 -13.45
N GLU A 188 -22.06 13.58 -12.77
CA GLU A 188 -21.28 14.81 -13.00
C GLU A 188 -20.60 14.84 -14.36
N ALA A 189 -20.20 13.67 -14.87
CA ALA A 189 -19.67 13.52 -16.23
C ALA A 189 -20.72 13.72 -17.34
N GLY A 190 -21.99 13.98 -16.99
CA GLY A 190 -23.07 14.21 -17.94
C GLY A 190 -23.58 12.93 -18.62
N VAL A 191 -23.34 11.77 -18.01
CA VAL A 191 -23.94 10.51 -18.46
C VAL A 191 -25.46 10.61 -18.26
N PRO A 192 -26.29 10.21 -19.25
CA PRO A 192 -27.73 10.34 -19.10
C PRO A 192 -28.26 9.53 -17.89
N GLU A 193 -29.24 10.11 -17.19
CA GLU A 193 -29.76 9.59 -15.92
C GLU A 193 -30.21 8.13 -16.01
N GLU A 194 -30.79 7.72 -17.15
CA GLU A 194 -31.21 6.34 -17.38
C GLU A 194 -30.05 5.34 -17.40
N TRP A 195 -28.86 5.76 -17.86
CA TRP A 195 -27.66 4.93 -17.87
C TRP A 195 -27.04 4.84 -16.49
N VAL A 196 -27.02 5.95 -15.75
CA VAL A 196 -26.57 5.98 -14.35
C VAL A 196 -27.46 5.09 -13.48
N ALA A 197 -28.78 5.21 -13.59
CA ALA A 197 -29.74 4.38 -12.87
C ALA A 197 -29.59 2.89 -13.22
N ARG A 198 -29.40 2.57 -14.51
CA ARG A 198 -29.13 1.19 -14.95
C ARG A 198 -27.84 0.65 -14.37
N PHE A 199 -26.77 1.44 -14.35
CA PHE A 199 -25.49 1.04 -13.76
C PHE A 199 -25.60 0.79 -12.25
N GLY A 200 -26.28 1.67 -11.52
CA GLY A 200 -26.59 1.47 -10.09
C GLY A 200 -27.34 0.17 -9.83
N GLY A 201 -28.35 -0.15 -10.64
CA GLY A 201 -29.08 -1.43 -10.53
C GLY A 201 -28.23 -2.66 -10.82
N LEU A 202 -27.28 -2.58 -11.76
CA LEU A 202 -26.32 -3.66 -12.02
C LEU A 202 -25.37 -3.87 -10.83
N LEU A 203 -24.89 -2.80 -10.20
CA LEU A 203 -24.03 -2.89 -9.01
C LEU A 203 -24.77 -3.49 -7.80
N GLU A 204 -26.04 -3.16 -7.60
CA GLU A 204 -26.86 -3.81 -6.56
C GLU A 204 -27.07 -5.30 -6.81
N THR A 205 -27.31 -5.68 -8.07
CA THR A 205 -27.42 -7.09 -8.44
C THR A 205 -26.12 -7.82 -8.17
N LEU A 206 -24.99 -7.24 -8.58
CA LEU A 206 -23.65 -7.79 -8.33
C LEU A 206 -23.37 -7.92 -6.83
N ARG A 207 -23.77 -6.94 -6.01
CA ARG A 207 -23.63 -7.01 -4.55
C ARG A 207 -24.35 -8.21 -3.96
N ALA A 208 -25.63 -8.42 -4.33
CA ALA A 208 -26.41 -9.55 -3.84
C ALA A 208 -25.78 -10.90 -4.23
N GLU A 209 -25.22 -11.00 -5.44
CA GLU A 209 -24.50 -12.20 -5.89
C GLU A 209 -23.19 -12.41 -5.12
N VAL A 210 -22.41 -11.35 -4.89
CA VAL A 210 -21.16 -11.39 -4.12
C VAL A 210 -21.42 -11.81 -2.66
N GLU A 211 -22.45 -11.27 -2.02
CA GLU A 211 -22.85 -11.66 -0.66
C GLU A 211 -23.25 -13.14 -0.59
N THR A 212 -24.01 -13.61 -1.58
CA THR A 212 -24.40 -15.03 -1.70
C THR A 212 -23.17 -15.94 -1.86
N LEU A 213 -22.26 -15.59 -2.77
CA LEU A 213 -21.02 -16.34 -3.01
C LEU A 213 -20.09 -16.30 -1.79
N SER A 214 -20.00 -15.16 -1.10
CA SER A 214 -19.20 -15.01 0.11
C SER A 214 -19.69 -15.94 1.22
N THR A 215 -21.01 -16.02 1.42
CA THR A 215 -21.64 -16.94 2.37
C THR A 215 -21.32 -18.40 2.01
N GLY A 216 -21.51 -18.79 0.75
CA GLY A 216 -21.19 -20.16 0.30
C GLY A 216 -19.71 -20.53 0.45
N VAL A 217 -18.79 -19.59 0.22
CA VAL A 217 -17.34 -19.81 0.45
C VAL A 217 -16.98 -19.93 1.93
N GLN A 218 -17.76 -19.32 2.83
CA GLN A 218 -17.58 -19.47 4.28
C GLN A 218 -18.10 -20.80 4.79
N GLU A 219 -19.24 -21.27 4.29
CA GLU A 219 -19.85 -22.56 4.68
C GLU A 219 -19.04 -23.78 4.19
N ALA A 220 -18.29 -23.63 3.10
CA ALA A 220 -17.46 -24.69 2.53
C ALA A 220 -16.06 -24.85 3.20
N LYS A 221 -15.76 -24.09 4.26
CA LYS A 221 -14.50 -24.14 5.01
C LYS A 221 -14.62 -24.97 6.28
#